data_AF-M2UQA4-F1
#
_entry.id   AF-M2UQA4-F1
#
_cell.length_a   1.000
_cell.length_b   1.000
_cell.length_c   1.000
_cell.angle_alpha   90.00
_cell.angle_beta   90.00
_cell.angle_gamma   90.00
#
_symmetry.space_group_name_H-M   'P 1'
#
loop_
_entity.id
_entity.type
_entity.pdbx_description
1 polymer ?
#
loop_
_entity_poly.entity_id
_entity_poly.type
_entity_poly.pdbx_seq_one_letter_code
_entity_poly.pdbx_strand_id
1 'polypeptide(L)'
;MASLDARSQHSSEETQNLYNAIDSATRERVCALLKHLSTTSPSNFAYDQDEEDDVSGSDYSDEQSHAPARRQRFEICEQCNKEYDVLHNEKKSCEWHSGDLEPDYENDFWADHDEDCHGIIDTPEMREDYPEGFMWTCCNKLGDAPGCKQTRHHPNRAKRVRR
;
A
#
# COMPACT_ATOMS: atom_id res chain seq x y z
N MET A 1 -54.77 6.05 -0.82
CA MET A 1 -53.71 5.75 0.16
C MET A 1 -52.41 5.78 -0.59
N ALA A 2 -51.61 6.83 -0.40
CA ALA A 2 -50.34 7.00 -1.10
C ALA A 2 -49.19 6.92 -0.10
N SER A 3 -48.04 6.51 -0.63
CA SER A 3 -46.70 6.63 -0.05
C SER A 3 -46.31 5.51 0.91
N LEU A 4 -45.33 4.71 0.48
CA LEU A 4 -43.96 4.67 1.03
C LEU A 4 -43.19 3.58 0.27
N ASP A 5 -42.43 3.94 -0.76
CA ASP A 5 -41.32 3.11 -1.31
C ASP A 5 -40.51 3.92 -2.33
N ALA A 6 -39.80 4.96 -1.86
CA ALA A 6 -38.97 5.80 -2.73
C ALA A 6 -37.67 6.23 -2.03
N ARG A 7 -36.98 5.31 -1.34
CA ARG A 7 -35.75 5.64 -0.60
C ARG A 7 -34.56 4.68 -0.77
N SER A 8 -34.61 3.75 -1.72
CA SER A 8 -33.51 2.80 -1.93
C SER A 8 -33.24 2.52 -3.41
N GLN A 9 -33.06 3.57 -4.21
CA GLN A 9 -32.58 3.48 -5.60
C GLN A 9 -31.71 4.69 -5.98
N HIS A 10 -30.77 5.10 -5.11
CA HIS A 10 -29.61 5.84 -5.64
C HIS A 10 -28.77 4.84 -6.42
N SER A 11 -28.80 5.00 -7.73
CA SER A 11 -28.54 3.97 -8.72
C SER A 11 -27.06 3.63 -8.80
N SER A 12 -26.72 2.34 -8.96
CA SER A 12 -25.36 1.88 -9.28
C SER A 12 -24.73 2.66 -10.46
N GLU A 13 -25.58 3.22 -11.32
CA GLU A 13 -25.19 4.07 -12.45
C GLU A 13 -24.70 5.46 -12.00
N GLU A 14 -25.30 6.06 -10.97
CA GLU A 14 -24.86 7.34 -10.40
C GLU A 14 -23.47 7.18 -9.76
N THR A 15 -23.23 6.09 -9.04
CA THR A 15 -21.91 5.79 -8.47
C THR A 15 -20.87 5.55 -9.57
N GLN A 16 -21.22 4.84 -10.63
CA GLN A 16 -20.30 4.61 -11.75
C GLN A 16 -19.97 5.90 -12.49
N ASN A 17 -20.96 6.76 -12.69
CA ASN A 17 -20.76 8.08 -13.30
C ASN A 17 -19.85 8.97 -12.46
N LEU A 18 -19.92 8.87 -11.14
CA LEU A 18 -19.00 9.57 -10.24
C LEU A 18 -17.57 9.05 -10.38
N TYR A 19 -17.36 7.72 -10.39
CA TYR A 19 -16.02 7.14 -10.59
C TYR A 19 -15.43 7.58 -11.94
N ASN A 20 -16.20 7.46 -13.02
CA ASN A 20 -15.75 7.88 -14.35
C ASN A 20 -15.44 9.39 -14.41
N ALA A 21 -16.19 10.23 -13.69
CA ALA A 21 -15.93 11.66 -13.60
C ALA A 21 -14.66 12.00 -12.79
N ILE A 22 -14.32 11.17 -11.80
CA ILE A 22 -13.07 11.31 -11.03
C ILE A 22 -11.87 10.90 -11.91
N ASP A 23 -11.97 9.78 -12.61
CA ASP A 23 -10.89 9.24 -13.44
C ASP A 23 -10.60 10.13 -14.66
N SER A 24 -11.63 10.80 -15.19
CA SER A 24 -11.49 11.76 -16.30
C SER A 24 -11.16 13.18 -15.86
N ALA A 25 -11.16 13.49 -14.57
CA ALA A 25 -10.83 14.81 -14.06
C ALA A 25 -9.31 15.05 -14.02
N THR A 26 -8.90 16.29 -14.24
CA THR A 26 -7.49 16.67 -14.02
C THR A 26 -7.18 16.69 -12.53
N ARG A 27 -5.92 16.39 -12.19
CA ARG A 27 -5.43 16.38 -10.81
C ARG A 27 -5.76 17.68 -10.07
N GLU A 28 -5.67 18.82 -10.74
CA GLU A 28 -5.96 20.14 -10.17
C GLU A 28 -7.44 20.29 -9.79
N ARG A 29 -8.34 19.76 -10.62
CA ARG A 29 -9.80 19.79 -10.37
C ARG A 29 -10.17 18.88 -9.21
N VAL A 30 -9.62 17.67 -9.15
CA VAL A 30 -9.82 16.74 -8.03
C VAL A 30 -9.32 17.37 -6.73
N CYS A 31 -8.12 17.94 -6.73
CA CYS A 31 -7.57 18.64 -5.56
C CYS A 31 -8.42 19.85 -5.13
N ALA A 32 -8.91 20.67 -6.07
CA ALA A 32 -9.74 21.82 -5.75
C ALA A 32 -11.07 21.42 -5.10
N LEU A 33 -11.72 20.38 -5.61
CA LEU A 33 -12.97 19.85 -5.07
C LEU A 33 -12.78 19.24 -3.68
N LEU A 34 -11.74 18.43 -3.47
CA LEU A 34 -11.44 17.85 -2.16
C LEU A 34 -11.16 18.93 -1.10
N LYS A 35 -10.42 19.98 -1.47
CA LYS A 35 -10.19 21.14 -0.60
C LYS A 35 -11.51 21.82 -0.25
N HIS A 36 -12.36 22.08 -1.25
CA HIS A 36 -13.66 22.70 -1.03
C HIS A 36 -14.52 21.87 -0.06
N LEU A 37 -14.67 20.56 -0.30
CA LEU A 37 -15.43 19.65 0.56
C LEU A 37 -14.92 19.62 2.01
N SER A 38 -13.60 19.65 2.21
CA SER A 38 -13.00 19.71 3.56
C SER A 38 -13.29 21.01 4.31
N THR A 39 -13.59 22.10 3.60
CA THR A 39 -13.95 23.40 4.18
C THR A 39 -15.45 23.61 4.32
N THR A 40 -16.27 22.89 3.53
CA THR A 40 -17.73 23.06 3.51
C THR A 40 -18.45 22.27 4.62
N SER A 41 -17.83 21.22 5.19
CA SER A 41 -18.44 20.46 6.29
C SER A 41 -17.44 20.18 7.43
N PRO A 42 -17.42 21.00 8.49
CA PRO A 42 -16.63 20.73 9.70
C PRO A 42 -17.06 19.46 10.45
N SER A 43 -18.24 18.94 10.13
CA SER A 43 -18.87 17.81 10.84
C SER A 43 -18.23 16.44 10.60
N ASN A 44 -17.21 16.33 9.74
CA ASN A 44 -16.49 15.08 9.50
C ASN A 44 -15.39 14.77 10.55
N PHE A 45 -15.15 15.66 11.52
CA PHE A 45 -14.05 15.52 12.49
C PHE A 45 -14.50 15.23 13.93
N ALA A 46 -15.78 14.92 14.18
CA ALA A 46 -16.27 14.56 15.50
C ALA A 46 -16.35 13.03 15.66
N TYR A 47 -15.23 12.40 16.00
CA TYR A 47 -15.20 11.11 16.69
C TYR A 47 -14.12 11.21 17.78
N ASP A 48 -14.54 11.68 18.96
CA ASP A 48 -13.82 11.64 20.24
C ASP A 48 -13.69 10.16 20.70
N GLN A 49 -12.51 9.69 21.14
CA GLN A 49 -12.14 9.40 22.55
C GLN A 49 -13.28 8.69 23.31
N ASP A 50 -13.19 7.41 23.69
CA ASP A 50 -12.43 6.79 24.81
C ASP A 50 -12.38 5.24 24.55
N GLU A 51 -11.43 4.40 24.99
CA GLU A 51 -11.01 4.11 26.37
C GLU A 51 -9.55 3.62 26.47
N GLU A 52 -8.96 3.89 27.63
CA GLU A 52 -7.64 3.46 28.09
C GLU A 52 -7.64 2.05 28.69
N ASP A 53 -6.48 1.37 28.64
CA ASP A 53 -5.96 0.48 29.71
C ASP A 53 -4.49 0.13 29.33
N ASP A 54 -3.48 0.73 30.00
CA ASP A 54 -2.65 0.19 31.10
C ASP A 54 -1.61 -0.86 30.60
N VAL A 55 -0.26 -0.76 30.68
CA VAL A 55 0.67 -0.56 31.82
C VAL A 55 2.14 -0.36 31.33
N SER A 56 2.89 0.51 32.04
CA SER A 56 4.34 0.51 32.39
C SER A 56 5.46 0.78 31.35
N GLY A 57 5.95 2.02 31.36
CA GLY A 57 7.17 2.39 32.10
C GLY A 57 8.55 2.13 31.47
N SER A 58 9.16 3.17 30.89
CA SER A 58 10.56 3.53 31.21
C SER A 58 10.87 4.98 30.84
N ASP A 59 11.70 5.56 31.68
CA ASP A 59 11.97 6.97 31.93
C ASP A 59 13.05 7.53 30.98
N TYR A 60 12.66 8.41 30.06
CA TYR A 60 13.57 9.34 29.38
C TYR A 60 12.84 10.65 29.11
N SER A 61 13.30 11.70 29.78
CA SER A 61 12.88 13.08 29.63
C SER A 61 13.35 13.65 28.28
N ASP A 62 12.40 13.89 27.38
CA ASP A 62 12.53 14.91 26.35
C ASP A 62 11.16 15.57 26.16
N GLU A 63 11.01 16.78 26.67
CA GLU A 63 9.84 17.64 26.51
C GLU A 63 9.74 18.08 25.04
N GLN A 64 9.27 17.18 24.18
CA GLN A 64 8.77 17.51 22.84
C GLN A 64 7.25 17.44 22.87
N SER A 65 6.64 18.62 22.96
CA SER A 65 5.25 18.95 22.58
C SER A 65 4.35 17.75 22.23
N HIS A 66 3.54 17.30 23.18
CA HIS A 66 2.46 16.33 23.00
C HIS A 66 1.26 16.90 22.20
N ALA A 67 1.52 17.51 21.04
CA ALA A 67 0.49 17.54 20.01
C ALA A 67 0.41 16.11 19.45
N PRO A 68 -0.76 15.44 19.42
CA PRO A 68 -0.86 14.13 18.79
C PRO A 68 -0.48 14.31 17.33
N ALA A 69 0.73 13.87 16.98
CA ALA A 69 1.17 13.82 15.60
C ALA A 69 0.08 13.04 14.86
N ARG A 70 -0.57 13.68 13.87
CA ARG A 70 -1.52 12.99 13.00
C ARG A 70 -0.76 11.83 12.35
N ARG A 71 -0.87 10.63 12.94
CA ARG A 71 -0.23 9.42 12.41
C ARG A 71 -0.76 9.25 10.99
N GLN A 72 0.15 9.05 10.04
CA GLN A 72 -0.26 8.84 8.65
C GLN A 72 -1.11 7.56 8.63
N ARG A 73 -2.29 7.63 8.03
CA ARG A 73 -3.17 6.46 7.92
C ARG A 73 -2.53 5.37 7.06
N PHE A 74 -1.78 5.77 6.05
CA PHE A 74 -1.07 4.88 5.15
C PHE A 74 0.44 5.11 5.25
N GLU A 75 1.20 4.01 5.26
CA GLU A 75 2.65 4.01 5.30
C GLU A 75 3.19 2.99 4.28
N ILE A 76 4.44 3.13 3.84
CA ILE A 76 5.11 2.16 2.96
C ILE A 76 5.90 1.18 3.81
N CYS A 77 5.69 -0.12 3.59
CA CYS A 77 6.43 -1.17 4.29
C CYS A 77 7.89 -1.24 3.81
N GLU A 78 8.85 -1.33 4.72
CA GLU A 78 10.27 -1.48 4.36
C GLU A 78 10.62 -2.86 3.79
N GLN A 79 9.83 -3.88 4.14
CA GLN A 79 10.10 -5.27 3.76
C GLN A 79 9.52 -5.60 2.38
N CYS A 80 8.21 -5.34 2.19
CA CYS A 80 7.52 -5.67 0.93
C CYS A 80 7.36 -4.49 -0.03
N ASN A 81 7.76 -3.27 0.37
CA ASN A 81 7.59 -2.03 -0.39
C ASN A 81 6.14 -1.66 -0.77
N LYS A 82 5.12 -2.37 -0.25
CA LYS A 82 3.70 -2.06 -0.45
C LYS A 82 3.20 -1.01 0.55
N GLU A 83 2.24 -0.20 0.12
CA GLU A 83 1.47 0.68 1.02
C GLU A 83 0.53 -0.16 1.89
N TYR A 84 0.38 0.21 3.17
CA TYR A 84 -0.52 -0.45 4.11
C TYR A 84 -1.24 0.57 5.00
N ASP A 85 -2.46 0.24 5.43
CA ASP A 85 -3.19 1.03 6.43
C ASP A 85 -2.66 0.67 7.83
N VAL A 86 -2.19 1.67 8.56
CA VAL A 86 -1.63 1.52 9.92
C VAL A 86 -2.67 0.95 10.89
N LEU A 87 -3.96 1.23 10.68
CA LEU A 87 -5.05 0.69 11.49
C LEU A 87 -5.37 -0.78 11.15
N HIS A 88 -5.06 -1.22 9.93
CA HIS A 88 -5.34 -2.57 9.43
C HIS A 88 -4.04 -3.35 9.15
N ASN A 89 -3.18 -3.47 10.16
CA ASN A 89 -1.91 -4.19 10.08
C ASN A 89 -1.94 -5.47 10.93
N GLU A 90 -2.45 -6.56 10.39
CA GLU A 90 -2.51 -7.84 11.07
C GLU A 90 -1.15 -8.56 11.05
N LYS A 91 -0.98 -9.56 11.93
CA LYS A 91 0.31 -10.26 12.10
C LYS A 91 0.86 -10.95 10.84
N LYS A 92 0.02 -11.17 9.83
CA LYS A 92 0.36 -11.86 8.59
C LYS A 92 0.03 -11.04 7.34
N SER A 93 -0.23 -9.73 7.48
CA SER A 93 -0.60 -8.87 6.35
C SER A 93 0.57 -8.61 5.40
N CYS A 94 1.82 -8.68 5.88
CA CYS A 94 3.00 -8.45 5.08
C CYS A 94 3.63 -9.77 4.65
N GLU A 95 3.57 -10.07 3.35
CA GLU A 95 4.30 -11.18 2.72
C GLU A 95 5.50 -10.63 1.94
N TRP A 96 6.68 -11.18 2.21
CA TRP A 96 7.92 -10.74 1.58
C TRP A 96 8.96 -11.87 1.49
N HIS A 97 9.93 -11.67 0.61
CA HIS A 97 11.11 -12.52 0.48
C HIS A 97 12.31 -11.79 1.07
N SER A 98 13.13 -12.48 1.86
CA SER A 98 14.33 -11.88 2.46
C SER A 98 15.61 -12.13 1.68
N GLY A 99 15.54 -12.97 0.65
CA GLY A 99 16.64 -13.23 -0.26
C GLY A 99 16.56 -12.30 -1.45
N ASP A 100 17.56 -12.41 -2.31
CA ASP A 100 17.61 -11.73 -3.59
C ASP A 100 16.92 -12.56 -4.66
N LEU A 101 16.43 -11.87 -5.71
CA LEU A 101 15.86 -12.49 -6.90
C LEU A 101 16.97 -12.61 -7.94
N GLU A 102 17.34 -13.83 -8.30
CA GLU A 102 18.46 -14.15 -9.20
C GLU A 102 17.96 -14.94 -10.43
N PRO A 103 18.61 -14.82 -11.61
CA PRO A 103 18.22 -15.61 -12.78
C PRO A 103 18.38 -17.11 -12.52
N ASP A 104 17.38 -17.90 -12.92
CA ASP A 104 17.42 -19.35 -12.86
C ASP A 104 18.17 -19.91 -14.09
N TYR A 105 19.49 -20.00 -13.98
CA TYR A 105 20.35 -20.61 -15.00
C TYR A 105 20.33 -22.15 -14.98
N GLU A 106 19.71 -22.77 -13.97
CA GLU A 106 19.64 -24.23 -13.87
C GLU A 106 18.48 -24.80 -14.69
N ASN A 107 17.45 -24.00 -14.93
CA ASN A 107 16.27 -24.36 -15.72
C ASN A 107 16.39 -23.91 -17.19
N ASP A 108 15.55 -24.50 -18.05
CA ASP A 108 15.59 -24.27 -19.50
C ASP A 108 15.02 -22.89 -19.94
N PHE A 109 14.54 -22.06 -19.01
CA PHE A 109 13.88 -20.79 -19.35
C PHE A 109 14.78 -19.84 -20.16
N TRP A 110 16.07 -19.76 -19.80
CA TRP A 110 17.06 -18.91 -20.48
C TRP A 110 17.95 -19.66 -21.47
N ALA A 111 17.66 -20.93 -21.78
CA ALA A 111 18.56 -21.78 -22.59
C ALA A 111 18.82 -21.21 -24.00
N ASP A 112 17.84 -20.53 -24.59
CA ASP A 112 17.94 -19.90 -25.91
C ASP A 112 18.39 -18.42 -25.84
N HIS A 113 18.59 -17.86 -24.65
CA HIS A 113 18.95 -16.46 -24.45
C HIS A 113 20.46 -16.26 -24.44
N ASP A 114 20.99 -15.78 -25.56
CA ASP A 114 22.37 -15.30 -25.67
C ASP A 114 22.48 -13.82 -25.25
N GLU A 115 23.20 -13.50 -24.17
CA GLU A 115 23.35 -12.12 -23.69
C GLU A 115 24.12 -11.20 -24.66
N ASP A 116 24.99 -11.73 -25.52
CA ASP A 116 25.69 -10.95 -26.54
C ASP A 116 24.75 -10.50 -27.66
N CYS A 117 23.65 -11.23 -27.87
CA CYS A 117 22.67 -10.96 -28.92
C CYS A 117 21.38 -10.31 -28.39
N HIS A 118 20.90 -10.76 -27.23
CA HIS A 118 19.59 -10.42 -26.66
C HIS A 118 19.68 -9.49 -25.43
N GLY A 119 20.89 -9.16 -24.99
CA GLY A 119 21.13 -8.29 -23.84
C GLY A 119 21.18 -9.04 -22.50
N ILE A 120 21.52 -8.31 -21.45
CA ILE A 120 21.73 -8.85 -20.09
C ILE A 120 20.43 -9.40 -19.52
N ILE A 121 20.46 -10.63 -19.02
CA ILE A 121 19.32 -11.30 -18.39
C ILE A 121 18.99 -10.63 -17.05
N ASP A 122 19.99 -10.39 -16.21
CA ASP A 122 19.79 -9.85 -14.87
C ASP A 122 19.57 -8.32 -14.85
N THR A 123 18.40 -7.89 -15.32
CA THR A 123 17.98 -6.48 -15.30
C THR A 123 16.65 -6.31 -14.58
N PRO A 124 16.37 -5.13 -13.98
CA PRO A 124 15.07 -4.86 -13.34
C PRO A 124 13.88 -5.09 -14.29
N GLU A 125 14.03 -4.71 -15.56
CA GLU A 125 13.01 -4.89 -16.59
C GLU A 125 12.73 -6.38 -16.84
N MET A 126 13.77 -7.20 -17.03
CA MET A 126 13.60 -8.65 -17.21
C MET A 126 12.99 -9.32 -15.98
N ARG A 127 13.34 -8.89 -14.76
CA ARG A 127 12.76 -9.41 -13.51
C ARG A 127 11.26 -9.11 -13.38
N GLU A 128 10.80 -7.98 -13.95
CA GLU A 128 9.39 -7.59 -13.97
C GLU A 128 8.61 -8.29 -15.09
N ASP A 129 9.20 -8.38 -16.28
CA ASP A 129 8.55 -8.94 -17.48
C ASP A 129 8.54 -10.48 -17.49
N TYR A 130 9.58 -11.12 -16.93
CA TYR A 130 9.78 -12.57 -16.95
C TYR A 130 10.09 -13.15 -15.56
N PRO A 131 9.24 -12.92 -14.54
CA PRO A 131 9.51 -13.32 -13.16
C PRO A 131 9.70 -14.85 -12.99
N GLU A 132 9.12 -15.66 -13.87
CA GLU A 132 9.29 -17.12 -13.90
C GLU A 132 10.69 -17.58 -14.32
N GLY A 133 11.49 -16.71 -14.93
CA GLY A 133 12.90 -16.93 -15.24
C GLY A 133 13.83 -16.65 -14.06
N PHE A 134 13.29 -16.22 -12.92
CA PHE A 134 14.08 -15.87 -11.74
C PHE A 134 13.64 -16.67 -10.52
N MET A 135 14.54 -16.79 -9.56
CA MET A 135 14.33 -17.55 -8.33
C MET A 135 14.76 -16.75 -7.10
N TRP A 136 13.96 -16.81 -6.05
CA TRP A 136 14.27 -16.22 -4.75
C TRP A 136 15.23 -17.10 -3.95
N THR A 137 16.41 -16.58 -3.63
CA THR A 137 17.46 -17.32 -2.89
C THR A 137 17.05 -17.73 -1.46
N CYS A 138 16.02 -17.10 -0.89
CA CYS A 138 15.55 -17.44 0.46
C CYS A 138 14.66 -18.69 0.54
N CYS A 139 14.03 -19.10 -0.56
CA CYS A 139 13.08 -20.21 -0.54
C CYS A 139 13.04 -21.05 -1.81
N ASN A 140 13.87 -20.73 -2.81
CA ASN A 140 13.98 -21.40 -4.10
C ASN A 140 12.63 -21.49 -4.84
N LYS A 141 11.81 -20.46 -4.70
CA LYS A 141 10.57 -20.30 -5.46
C LYS A 141 10.77 -19.29 -6.57
N LEU A 142 9.97 -19.41 -7.62
CA LEU A 142 9.97 -18.51 -8.76
C LEU A 142 9.70 -17.04 -8.36
N GLY A 143 10.10 -16.10 -9.20
CA GLY A 143 9.99 -14.66 -8.94
C GLY A 143 8.57 -14.18 -8.69
N ASP A 144 7.57 -14.82 -9.28
CA ASP A 144 6.15 -14.53 -9.14
C ASP A 144 5.51 -15.13 -7.87
N ALA A 145 6.26 -15.96 -7.13
CA ALA A 145 5.75 -16.63 -5.96
C ALA A 145 5.49 -15.65 -4.79
N PRO A 146 4.44 -15.87 -3.98
CA PRO A 146 4.20 -15.06 -2.79
C PRO A 146 5.35 -15.17 -1.79
N GLY A 147 5.52 -14.10 -1.01
CA GLY A 147 6.58 -13.98 -0.02
C GLY A 147 6.67 -15.18 0.92
N CYS A 148 7.87 -15.71 1.12
CA CYS A 148 8.06 -16.87 2.00
C CYS A 148 8.02 -16.53 3.50
N LYS A 149 8.04 -15.24 3.85
CA LYS A 149 7.92 -14.75 5.23
C LYS A 149 6.64 -13.94 5.39
N GLN A 150 6.00 -14.11 6.55
CA GLN A 150 4.77 -13.40 6.92
C GLN A 150 4.97 -12.66 8.25
N THR A 151 4.75 -11.35 8.23
CA THR A 151 4.89 -10.46 9.39
C THR A 151 3.81 -9.37 9.38
N ARG A 152 3.84 -8.51 10.39
CA ARG A 152 3.24 -7.17 10.27
C ARG A 152 4.05 -6.34 9.28
N HIS A 153 3.41 -5.37 8.65
CA HIS A 153 4.14 -4.33 7.92
C HIS A 153 4.96 -3.48 8.88
N HIS A 154 6.16 -3.08 8.45
CA HIS A 154 7.07 -2.22 9.18
C HIS A 154 7.31 -0.92 8.43
N PRO A 155 7.15 0.27 9.06
CA PRO A 155 7.23 1.52 8.35
C PRO A 155 8.65 1.82 7.85
N ASN A 156 8.79 2.10 6.56
CA ASN A 156 10.03 2.63 6.01
C ASN A 156 10.19 4.11 6.43
N ARG A 157 11.02 4.35 7.44
CA ARG A 157 11.24 5.70 8.00
C ARG A 157 11.86 6.69 7.00
N ALA A 158 12.58 6.20 5.99
CA ALA A 158 13.16 7.02 4.94
C ALA A 158 12.10 7.50 3.91
N LYS A 159 11.03 6.72 3.71
CA LYS A 159 9.93 7.05 2.81
C LYS A 159 8.77 7.81 3.49
N ARG A 160 8.96 8.30 4.73
CA ARG A 160 7.96 9.15 5.40
C ARG A 160 7.80 10.44 4.63
N VAL A 161 6.71 10.55 3.88
CA VAL A 161 6.32 11.78 3.18
C VAL A 161 6.07 12.84 4.25
N ARG A 162 7.02 13.75 4.46
CA ARG A 162 6.78 14.94 5.29
C ARG A 162 5.77 15.78 4.53
N ARG A 163 4.54 15.86 5.05
CA ARG A 163 3.51 16.80 4.57
C ARG A 163 3.78 18.18 5.13
#